data_AF-A0A938IPE6-F1
#
_entry.id   AF-A0A938IPE6-F1
#
_cell.length_a   1.000
_cell.length_b   1.000
_cell.length_c   1.000
_cell.angle_alpha   90.00
_cell.angle_beta   90.00
_cell.angle_gamma   90.00
#
_symmetry.space_group_name_H-M   'P 1'
#
loop_
_entity.id
_entity.type
_entity.pdbx_description
1 polymer ?
#
loop_
_entity_poly.entity_id
_entity_poly.type
_entity_poly.pdbx_seq_one_letter_code
_entity_poly.pdbx_strand_id
1 'polypeptide(L)'
;MLLFESKPTKRCLPACLQLLLIALLTGCHGAETEEAEHHTPAHMPADYPAGVDRLLALHMEIANGGSRAMDQLDAFAETYDIVRWLPMLAADSDLEEEPWNRVHATARQLEAILAKVVALNGDNRRQTYMQYETELDQHQRAMLEIKQHFPAANTAAARESP
;
A
#
# COMPACT_ATOMS: atom_id res chain seq x y z
N MET A 1 14.31 26.08 75.09
CA MET A 1 13.08 25.25 75.13
C MET A 1 12.00 26.09 74.46
N LEU A 2 11.81 26.02 73.14
CA LEU A 2 10.84 25.15 72.42
C LEU A 2 9.41 25.38 72.97
N LEU A 3 8.37 25.80 72.23
CA LEU A 3 8.07 25.68 70.81
C LEU A 3 7.08 26.74 70.28
N PHE A 4 7.19 26.93 68.97
CA PHE A 4 6.30 27.53 67.97
C PHE A 4 4.77 27.46 68.22
N GLU A 5 4.11 28.60 68.00
CA GLU A 5 2.70 28.71 67.58
C GLU A 5 2.50 28.08 66.19
N SER A 6 1.33 27.47 65.96
CA SER A 6 0.84 27.13 64.62
C SER A 6 -0.53 27.75 64.38
N LYS A 7 -0.60 28.62 63.35
CA LYS A 7 -1.80 29.34 62.88
C LYS A 7 -2.65 28.47 61.93
N PRO A 8 -3.97 28.75 61.83
CA PRO A 8 -4.87 28.04 60.92
C PRO A 8 -4.66 28.49 59.47
N THR A 9 -4.41 27.53 58.57
CA THR A 9 -4.30 27.75 57.13
C THR A 9 -5.67 27.61 56.45
N LYS A 10 -6.19 28.75 55.97
CA LYS A 10 -7.33 28.80 55.05
C LYS A 10 -6.89 28.22 53.71
N ARG A 11 -7.54 27.13 53.28
CA ARG A 11 -7.30 26.50 51.97
C ARG A 11 -7.97 27.35 50.88
N CYS A 12 -7.20 28.22 50.24
CA CYS A 12 -7.58 28.77 48.94
C CYS A 12 -7.48 27.63 47.92
N LEU A 13 -8.63 27.11 47.48
CA LEU A 13 -8.70 26.27 46.29
C LEU A 13 -8.11 27.07 45.10
N PRO A 14 -7.13 26.54 44.37
CA PRO A 14 -6.51 27.27 43.27
C PRO A 14 -7.45 27.28 42.06
N ALA A 15 -7.89 28.48 41.68
CA ALA A 15 -8.66 28.77 40.46
C ALA A 15 -7.97 28.32 39.15
N CYS A 16 -6.73 27.83 39.20
CA CYS A 16 -5.99 27.35 38.05
C CYS A 16 -6.45 25.96 37.55
N LEU A 17 -7.13 25.15 38.37
CA LEU A 17 -7.56 23.80 37.96
C LEU A 17 -8.82 23.82 37.07
N GLN A 18 -9.63 24.88 37.12
CA GLN A 18 -10.86 24.99 36.33
C GLN A 18 -10.62 25.40 34.87
N LEU A 19 -9.50 26.07 34.57
CA LEU A 19 -9.16 26.49 33.19
C LEU A 19 -8.66 25.33 32.31
N LEU A 20 -8.16 24.25 32.90
CA LEU A 20 -7.65 23.10 32.12
C LEU A 20 -8.79 22.21 31.58
N LEU A 21 -9.97 22.20 32.22
CA LEU A 21 -11.09 21.35 31.80
C LEU A 21 -11.88 21.91 30.59
N ILE A 22 -11.82 23.22 30.34
CA ILE A 22 -12.60 23.86 29.25
C ILE A 22 -11.91 23.70 27.89
N ALA A 23 -10.59 23.50 27.86
CA ALA A 23 -9.82 23.26 26.64
C ALA A 23 -10.05 21.87 26.01
N LEU A 24 -10.72 20.95 26.73
CA LEU A 24 -11.01 19.59 26.26
C LEU A 24 -12.36 19.44 25.52
N LEU A 25 -13.17 20.51 25.42
CA LEU A 25 -14.50 20.44 24.81
C LEU A 25 -14.63 21.16 23.45
N THR A 26 -13.60 21.86 22.98
CA THR A 26 -13.58 22.47 21.64
C THR A 26 -12.79 21.59 20.66
N GLY A 27 -13.35 20.44 20.32
CA GLY A 27 -12.67 19.46 19.47
C GLY A 27 -13.62 18.57 18.66
N CYS A 28 -14.75 19.10 18.18
CA CYS A 28 -15.58 18.44 17.17
C CYS A 28 -16.19 19.50 16.23
N HIS A 29 -15.37 20.13 15.40
CA HIS A 29 -15.88 20.78 14.20
C HIS A 29 -15.86 19.69 13.12
N GLY A 30 -17.04 19.13 12.82
CA GLY A 30 -17.22 18.17 11.75
C GLY A 30 -16.81 18.80 10.44
N ALA A 31 -15.60 18.47 9.99
CA ALA A 31 -15.23 18.65 8.60
C ALA A 31 -16.00 17.57 7.83
N GLU A 32 -17.05 17.99 7.13
CA GLU A 32 -17.62 17.21 6.04
C GLU A 32 -16.51 17.06 5.00
N THR A 33 -15.78 15.95 5.07
CA THR A 33 -14.80 15.57 4.06
C THR A 33 -15.58 15.27 2.80
N GLU A 34 -15.53 16.17 1.82
CA GLU A 34 -15.76 15.82 0.42
C GLU A 34 -14.83 14.64 0.10
N GLU A 35 -15.38 13.43 0.10
CA GLU A 35 -14.70 12.22 -0.36
C GLU A 35 -14.27 12.49 -1.80
N ALA A 36 -12.96 12.71 -2.01
CA ALA A 36 -12.43 12.91 -3.35
C ALA A 36 -12.86 11.74 -4.22
N GLU A 37 -13.53 11.99 -5.35
CA GLU A 37 -13.91 10.95 -6.30
C GLU A 37 -12.66 10.12 -6.64
N HIS A 38 -12.58 8.90 -6.11
CA HIS A 38 -11.45 8.01 -6.33
C HIS A 38 -11.50 7.50 -7.77
N HIS A 39 -10.84 8.20 -8.69
CA HIS A 39 -10.70 7.74 -10.06
C HIS A 39 -9.80 6.50 -10.10
N THR A 40 -10.39 5.34 -10.37
CA THR A 40 -9.66 4.10 -10.63
C THR A 40 -8.97 4.18 -11.99
N PRO A 41 -7.62 4.11 -12.06
CA PRO A 41 -6.91 4.14 -13.33
C PRO A 41 -7.25 2.95 -14.22
N ALA A 42 -7.27 3.14 -15.53
CA ALA A 42 -7.62 2.10 -16.50
C ALA A 42 -6.67 0.89 -16.48
N HIS A 43 -5.44 1.04 -15.99
CA HIS A 43 -4.45 -0.04 -15.88
C HIS A 43 -4.44 -0.72 -14.51
N MET A 44 -5.34 -0.36 -13.59
CA MET A 44 -5.47 -1.08 -12.31
C MET A 44 -5.99 -2.50 -12.57
N PRO A 45 -5.30 -3.55 -12.10
CA PRO A 45 -5.79 -4.92 -12.22
C PRO A 45 -7.12 -5.12 -11.48
N ALA A 46 -7.93 -6.07 -11.94
CA ALA A 46 -9.21 -6.38 -11.31
C ALA A 46 -9.06 -7.01 -9.92
N ASP A 47 -8.05 -7.85 -9.73
CA ASP A 47 -7.77 -8.57 -8.49
C ASP A 47 -6.27 -8.88 -8.35
N TYR A 48 -5.88 -9.50 -7.24
CA TYR A 48 -4.48 -9.86 -6.98
C TYR A 48 -3.91 -10.84 -8.02
N PRO A 49 -4.58 -11.96 -8.37
CA PRO A 49 -4.12 -12.86 -9.44
C PRO A 49 -3.83 -12.15 -10.77
N ALA A 50 -4.74 -11.28 -11.23
CA ALA A 50 -4.56 -10.50 -12.45
C ALA A 50 -3.38 -9.53 -12.34
N GLY A 51 -3.17 -8.94 -11.16
CA GLY A 51 -2.00 -8.09 -10.89
C GLY A 51 -0.69 -8.85 -11.01
N VAL A 52 -0.60 -10.05 -10.43
CA VAL A 52 0.60 -10.89 -10.54
C VAL A 52 0.86 -11.31 -12.00
N ASP A 53 -0.17 -11.71 -12.74
CA ASP A 53 -0.04 -12.07 -14.16
C ASP A 53 0.43 -10.89 -15.01
N ARG A 54 -0.10 -9.69 -14.73
CA ARG A 54 0.34 -8.49 -15.42
C ARG A 54 1.80 -8.13 -15.10
N LEU A 55 2.24 -8.28 -13.85
CA LEU A 55 3.64 -8.07 -13.47
C LEU A 55 4.61 -9.01 -14.19
N LEU A 56 4.23 -10.28 -14.37
CA LEU A 56 5.05 -11.24 -15.12
C LEU A 56 5.14 -10.86 -16.60
N ALA A 57 4.04 -10.43 -17.20
CA ALA A 57 4.02 -9.94 -18.58
C ALA A 57 4.91 -8.69 -18.76
N LEU A 58 4.81 -7.74 -17.82
CA LEU A 58 5.63 -6.52 -17.80
C LEU A 58 7.11 -6.83 -17.63
N HIS A 59 7.46 -7.79 -16.77
CA HIS A 59 8.83 -8.22 -16.60
C HIS A 59 9.43 -8.75 -17.90
N MET A 60 8.72 -9.63 -18.61
CA MET A 60 9.16 -10.12 -19.92
C MET A 60 9.29 -8.99 -20.95
N GLU A 61 8.36 -8.03 -20.94
CA GLU A 61 8.41 -6.87 -21.83
C GLU A 61 9.66 -6.02 -21.58
N ILE A 62 9.94 -5.69 -20.31
CA ILE A 62 11.12 -4.93 -19.89
C ILE A 62 12.41 -5.69 -20.22
N ALA A 63 12.46 -6.98 -19.92
CA ALA A 63 13.61 -7.84 -20.19
C ALA A 63 13.90 -7.92 -21.69
N ASN A 64 12.88 -7.97 -22.53
CA ASN A 64 13.05 -7.99 -23.99
C ASN A 64 13.32 -6.61 -24.61
N GLY A 65 13.30 -5.54 -23.81
CA GLY A 65 13.47 -4.18 -24.32
C GLY A 65 12.29 -3.72 -25.18
N GLY A 66 11.07 -4.15 -24.84
CA GLY A 66 9.85 -3.76 -25.51
C GLY A 66 9.71 -2.24 -25.58
N SER A 67 9.25 -1.74 -26.72
CA SER A 67 8.93 -0.33 -26.93
C SER A 67 7.43 -0.18 -27.03
N ARG A 68 6.88 0.77 -26.26
CA ARG A 68 5.47 1.13 -26.29
C ARG A 68 5.23 2.38 -27.12
N ALA A 69 4.01 2.51 -27.63
CA ALA A 69 3.56 3.74 -28.27
C ALA A 69 3.55 4.91 -27.27
N MET A 70 3.69 6.15 -27.75
CA MET A 70 3.82 7.34 -26.91
C MET A 70 2.58 7.64 -26.04
N ASP A 71 1.42 7.11 -26.42
CA ASP A 71 0.14 7.26 -25.72
C ASP A 71 -0.10 6.16 -24.66
N GLN A 72 0.77 5.15 -24.61
CA GLN A 72 0.68 4.07 -23.62
C GLN A 72 1.51 4.42 -22.38
N LEU A 73 1.02 3.97 -21.22
CA LEU A 73 1.78 4.06 -19.98
C LEU A 73 3.13 3.33 -20.15
N ASP A 74 4.19 3.91 -19.62
CA ASP A 74 5.51 3.29 -19.59
C ASP A 74 5.49 1.98 -18.78
N ALA A 75 6.16 0.93 -19.26
CA ALA A 75 6.11 -0.40 -18.65
C ALA A 75 6.62 -0.44 -17.19
N PHE A 76 7.63 0.37 -16.83
CA PHE A 76 8.12 0.38 -15.46
C PHE A 76 7.23 1.24 -14.55
N ALA A 77 6.64 2.32 -15.07
CA ALA A 77 5.63 3.08 -14.35
C ALA A 77 4.41 2.19 -14.02
N GLU A 78 3.93 1.43 -15.01
CA GLU A 78 2.85 0.46 -14.80
C GLU A 78 3.24 -0.63 -13.79
N THR A 79 4.47 -1.18 -13.89
CA THR A 79 4.98 -2.17 -12.94
C THR A 79 4.97 -1.60 -11.51
N TYR A 80 5.43 -0.35 -11.35
CA TYR A 80 5.49 0.33 -10.06
C TYR A 80 4.11 0.56 -9.47
N ASP A 81 3.15 1.03 -10.28
CA ASP A 81 1.78 1.24 -9.84
C ASP A 81 1.12 -0.07 -9.39
N ILE A 82 1.25 -1.14 -10.19
CA ILE A 82 0.65 -2.44 -9.86
C ILE A 82 1.21 -2.97 -8.54
N VAL A 83 2.53 -2.92 -8.33
CA VAL A 83 3.14 -3.35 -7.07
C VAL A 83 2.55 -2.61 -5.87
N ARG A 84 2.26 -1.31 -6.00
CA ARG A 84 1.65 -0.50 -4.93
C ARG A 84 0.19 -0.82 -4.68
N TRP A 85 -0.52 -1.35 -5.68
CA TRP A 85 -1.91 -1.78 -5.53
C TRP A 85 -2.06 -3.20 -4.99
N LEU A 86 -1.06 -4.07 -5.10
CA LEU A 86 -1.17 -5.47 -4.67
C LEU A 86 -1.68 -5.66 -3.23
N PRO A 87 -1.24 -4.91 -2.20
CA PRO A 87 -1.78 -5.09 -0.84
C PRO A 87 -3.27 -4.77 -0.73
N MET A 88 -3.74 -3.76 -1.48
CA MET A 88 -5.15 -3.40 -1.56
C MET A 88 -5.94 -4.47 -2.30
N LEU A 89 -5.45 -4.92 -3.47
CA LEU A 89 -6.08 -5.98 -4.26
C LEU A 89 -6.16 -7.31 -3.50
N ALA A 90 -5.17 -7.61 -2.65
CA ALA A 90 -5.21 -8.77 -1.76
C ALA A 90 -6.19 -8.57 -0.59
N ALA A 91 -6.33 -7.35 -0.07
CA ALA A 91 -7.27 -7.03 1.00
C ALA A 91 -8.73 -7.10 0.56
N ASP A 92 -9.01 -6.94 -0.74
CA ASP A 92 -10.34 -7.09 -1.34
C ASP A 92 -10.76 -8.56 -1.56
N SER A 93 -10.04 -9.51 -0.96
CA SER A 93 -10.30 -10.94 -1.06
C SER A 93 -10.38 -11.60 0.32
N ASP A 94 -10.83 -12.85 0.38
CA ASP A 94 -10.86 -13.66 1.61
C ASP A 94 -9.48 -14.23 2.00
N LEU A 95 -8.38 -13.58 1.60
CA LEU A 95 -7.02 -14.03 1.88
C LEU A 95 -6.75 -13.99 3.40
N GLU A 96 -6.24 -15.10 3.95
CA GLU A 96 -5.86 -15.17 5.35
C GLU A 96 -4.74 -14.17 5.72
N GLU A 97 -4.66 -13.82 7.00
CA GLU A 97 -3.72 -12.81 7.49
C GLU A 97 -2.25 -13.13 7.18
N GLU A 98 -1.83 -14.40 7.31
CA GLU A 98 -0.45 -14.81 7.04
C GLU A 98 -0.06 -14.60 5.57
N PRO A 99 -0.76 -15.16 4.56
CA PRO A 99 -0.44 -14.88 3.17
C PRO A 99 -0.63 -13.41 2.79
N TRP A 100 -1.59 -12.69 3.40
CA TRP A 100 -1.73 -11.24 3.22
C TRP A 100 -0.50 -10.47 3.71
N ASN A 101 0.03 -10.80 4.88
CA ASN A 101 1.26 -10.21 5.41
C ASN A 101 2.45 -10.44 4.46
N ARG A 102 2.51 -11.61 3.80
CA ARG A 102 3.52 -11.87 2.77
C ARG A 102 3.32 -11.00 1.52
N VAL A 103 2.09 -10.76 1.07
CA VAL A 103 1.81 -9.80 -0.01
C VAL A 103 2.35 -8.43 0.36
N HIS A 104 1.97 -7.94 1.54
CA HIS A 104 2.34 -6.62 2.01
C HIS A 104 3.87 -6.45 2.08
N ALA A 105 4.57 -7.42 2.67
CA ALA A 105 6.03 -7.39 2.76
C ALA A 105 6.71 -7.43 1.38
N THR A 106 6.28 -8.34 0.50
CA THR A 106 6.85 -8.49 -0.85
C THR A 106 6.63 -7.25 -1.71
N ALA A 107 5.42 -6.68 -1.66
CA ALA A 107 5.09 -5.44 -2.36
C ALA A 107 5.98 -4.28 -1.91
N ARG A 108 6.23 -4.12 -0.60
CA ARG A 108 7.12 -3.09 -0.06
C ARG A 108 8.57 -3.25 -0.50
N GLN A 109 9.05 -4.49 -0.59
CA GLN A 109 10.41 -4.79 -1.07
C GLN A 109 10.58 -4.44 -2.56
N LEU A 110 9.62 -4.86 -3.39
CA LEU A 110 9.60 -4.50 -4.81
C LEU A 110 9.43 -3.01 -5.04
N GLU A 111 8.56 -2.34 -4.29
CA GLU A 111 8.38 -0.89 -4.37
C GLU A 111 9.71 -0.16 -4.14
N ALA A 112 10.51 -0.60 -3.15
CA ALA A 112 11.81 -0.01 -2.87
C ALA A 112 12.84 -0.21 -4.01
N ILE A 113 12.78 -1.34 -4.72
CA ILE A 113 13.60 -1.60 -5.92
C ILE A 113 13.13 -0.71 -7.06
N LEU A 114 11.83 -0.75 -7.37
CA LEU A 114 11.23 -0.07 -8.50
C LEU A 114 11.29 1.45 -8.36
N ALA A 115 11.19 2.00 -7.15
CA ALA A 115 11.36 3.43 -6.88
C ALA A 115 12.71 3.96 -7.40
N LYS A 116 13.78 3.15 -7.29
CA LYS A 116 15.11 3.50 -7.84
C LYS A 116 15.11 3.47 -9.36
N VAL A 117 14.39 2.52 -9.95
CA VAL A 117 14.31 2.35 -11.41
C VAL A 117 13.50 3.48 -12.05
N VAL A 118 12.33 3.80 -11.52
CA VAL A 118 11.44 4.84 -12.09
C VAL A 118 11.99 6.26 -11.90
N ALA A 119 12.93 6.46 -10.97
CA ALA A 119 13.63 7.74 -10.80
C ALA A 119 14.66 8.02 -11.91
N LEU A 120 15.04 7.00 -12.69
CA LEU A 120 15.98 7.12 -13.80
C LEU A 120 15.24 7.42 -15.11
N ASN A 121 16.00 7.75 -16.18
CA ASN A 121 15.48 7.98 -17.53
C ASN A 121 16.28 7.18 -18.57
N GLY A 122 15.65 6.83 -19.70
CA GLY A 122 16.30 6.16 -20.83
C GLY A 122 16.90 4.80 -20.51
N ASP A 123 17.97 4.43 -21.22
CA ASP A 123 18.59 3.09 -21.16
C ASP A 123 19.10 2.70 -19.77
N ASN A 124 19.46 3.68 -18.94
CA ASN A 124 19.90 3.47 -17.56
C ASN A 124 18.82 2.77 -16.73
N ARG A 125 17.54 3.00 -17.01
CA ARG A 125 16.43 2.36 -16.29
C ARG A 125 16.43 0.86 -16.47
N ARG A 126 16.52 0.40 -17.71
CA ARG A 126 16.53 -1.04 -18.02
C ARG A 126 17.78 -1.69 -17.43
N GLN A 127 18.94 -1.07 -17.56
CA GLN A 127 20.17 -1.59 -16.96
C GLN A 127 20.04 -1.73 -15.44
N THR A 128 19.53 -0.71 -14.74
CA THR A 128 19.31 -0.77 -13.29
C THR A 128 18.25 -1.79 -12.91
N TYR A 129 17.19 -1.96 -13.69
CA TYR A 129 16.20 -3.01 -13.45
C TYR A 129 16.84 -4.40 -13.55
N MET A 130 17.64 -4.65 -14.59
CA MET A 130 18.33 -5.94 -14.77
C MET A 130 19.40 -6.18 -13.69
N GLN A 131 19.95 -5.14 -13.05
CA GLN A 131 20.85 -5.34 -11.91
C GLN A 131 20.16 -6.00 -10.71
N TYR A 132 18.83 -5.90 -10.61
CA TYR A 132 18.01 -6.50 -9.56
C TYR A 132 17.28 -7.78 -10.04
N GLU A 133 17.67 -8.37 -11.17
CA GLU A 133 16.95 -9.50 -11.79
C GLU A 133 16.76 -10.66 -10.81
N THR A 134 17.79 -11.02 -10.04
CA THR A 134 17.70 -12.13 -9.07
C THR A 134 16.68 -11.84 -7.96
N GLU A 135 16.67 -10.62 -7.41
CA GLU A 135 15.71 -10.20 -6.40
C GLU A 135 14.29 -10.12 -6.98
N LEU A 136 14.14 -9.59 -8.19
CA LEU A 136 12.87 -9.52 -8.91
C LEU A 136 12.28 -10.92 -9.12
N ASP A 137 13.09 -11.88 -9.58
CA ASP A 137 12.69 -13.28 -9.77
C ASP A 137 12.31 -13.97 -8.46
N GLN A 138 13.00 -13.66 -7.37
CA GLN A 138 12.65 -14.17 -6.04
C GLN A 138 11.28 -13.65 -5.59
N HIS A 139 11.02 -12.35 -5.75
CA HIS A 139 9.75 -11.76 -5.35
C HIS A 139 8.59 -12.19 -6.26
N GLN A 140 8.83 -12.38 -7.56
CA GLN A 140 7.84 -12.93 -8.48
C GLN A 140 7.43 -14.36 -8.10
N ARG A 141 8.40 -15.20 -7.72
CA ARG A 141 8.10 -16.55 -7.21
C ARG A 141 7.28 -16.50 -5.93
N ALA A 142 7.63 -15.64 -4.99
CA ALA A 142 6.85 -15.46 -3.77
C ALA A 142 5.40 -15.01 -4.06
N MET A 143 5.21 -14.10 -5.01
CA MET A 143 3.86 -13.69 -5.44
C MET A 143 3.08 -14.83 -6.10
N LEU A 144 3.74 -15.63 -6.93
CA LEU A 144 3.13 -16.81 -7.55
C LEU A 144 2.74 -17.88 -6.54
N GLU A 145 3.53 -18.07 -5.49
CA GLU A 145 3.17 -18.94 -4.37
C GLU A 145 1.94 -18.41 -3.64
N ILE A 146 1.89 -17.11 -3.33
CA ILE A 146 0.72 -16.49 -2.68
C ILE A 146 -0.53 -16.58 -3.58
N LYS A 147 -0.37 -16.43 -4.90
CA LYS A 147 -1.46 -16.56 -5.87
C LYS A 147 -2.20 -17.90 -5.75
N GLN A 148 -1.55 -18.97 -5.28
CA GLN A 148 -2.18 -20.29 -5.08
C GLN A 148 -3.23 -20.32 -3.97
N HIS A 149 -3.22 -19.33 -3.07
CA HIS A 149 -4.23 -19.18 -2.02
C HIS A 149 -5.54 -18.57 -2.54
N PHE A 150 -5.53 -18.01 -3.75
CA PHE A 150 -6.73 -17.50 -4.38
C PHE A 150 -7.43 -18.65 -5.08
N PRO A 151 -8.77 -18.77 -4.97
CA PRO A 151 -9.50 -19.75 -5.75
C PRO A 151 -9.15 -19.53 -7.23
N ALA A 152 -8.85 -20.61 -7.95
CA ALA A 152 -8.71 -20.52 -9.39
C ALA A 152 -10.00 -19.87 -9.90
N ALA A 153 -9.89 -18.68 -10.50
CA ALA A 153 -11.03 -18.01 -11.12
C ALA A 153 -11.73 -19.06 -11.97
N ASN A 154 -12.92 -19.47 -11.52
CA ASN A 154 -13.57 -20.70 -11.93
C ASN A 154 -13.68 -20.66 -13.45
N THR A 155 -12.75 -21.35 -14.11
CA THR A 155 -12.50 -21.20 -15.53
C THR A 155 -13.56 -22.07 -16.16
N ALA A 156 -14.72 -21.45 -16.45
CA ALA A 156 -15.95 -22.11 -16.90
C ALA A 156 -16.83 -22.76 -15.81
N ALA A 157 -17.40 -21.94 -14.91
CA ALA A 157 -18.82 -22.05 -14.53
C ALA A 157 -19.55 -20.88 -15.22
N ALA A 158 -19.87 -20.90 -16.50
CA ALA A 158 -20.48 -21.96 -17.29
C ALA A 158 -21.78 -22.43 -16.63
N ARG A 159 -22.91 -21.95 -17.16
CA ARG A 159 -23.67 -22.56 -18.26
C ARG A 159 -24.85 -23.27 -17.59
N GLU A 160 -26.01 -22.61 -17.60
CA GLU A 160 -27.28 -22.95 -16.93
C GLU A 160 -27.65 -22.02 -15.74
N SER A 161 -27.89 -20.73 -16.02
CA SER A 161 -29.08 -20.12 -15.43
C SER A 161 -30.28 -20.67 -16.20
N PRO A 162 -31.31 -21.23 -15.53
CA PRO A 162 -32.50 -21.75 -16.21
C PRO A 162 -33.28 -20.65 -16.94
#